data_AF-A0A7L0JVS6-F1
#
_entry.id   AF-A0A7L0JVS6-F1
#
_cell.length_a   1.000
_cell.length_b   1.000
_cell.length_c   1.000
_cell.angle_alpha   90.00
_cell.angle_beta   90.00
_cell.angle_gamma   90.00
#
_symmetry.space_group_name_H-M   'P 1'
#
loop_
_entity.id
_entity.type
_entity.pdbx_description
1 polymer ?
#
loop_
_entity_poly.entity_id
_entity_poly.type
_entity_poly.pdbx_seq_one_letter_code
_entity_poly.pdbx_strand_id
1 'polypeptide(L)'
;LEEAAFQLQQIFRVDISIAFNILGIESMRAGQYRIAYTCFKLAADRGYSKAQFNVGLCYEHGRGTEKDLEKAAFYYYRAASSCHPMAQYRYARCLLCRSPENEWHRLQKAVTFLEQAAVAGLTEAQAYLGVFYMRGLQPKEKRGLKYLLLAAKSGDAQSRYHVGVCYEKGLGVQQNLAEAMRHYRQSAAVGNRNAQERLQV
;
A
#
# COMPACT_ATOMS: atom_id res chain seq x y z
N LEU A 1 -21.80 4.04 35.43
CA LEU A 1 -22.95 3.59 34.62
C LEU A 1 -22.90 4.18 33.21
N GLU A 2 -22.74 5.49 33.05
CA GLU A 2 -22.61 6.14 31.73
C GLU A 2 -21.40 5.64 30.92
N GLU A 3 -20.23 5.50 31.57
CA GLU A 3 -19.04 4.94 30.91
C GLU A 3 -19.24 3.49 30.44
N ALA A 4 -19.87 2.66 31.28
CA ALA A 4 -20.18 1.27 30.93
C ALA A 4 -21.20 1.18 29.79
N ALA A 5 -22.24 2.01 29.81
CA ALA A 5 -23.23 2.10 28.72
C ALA A 5 -22.58 2.58 27.41
N PHE A 6 -21.67 3.55 27.49
CA PHE A 6 -20.89 4.02 26.35
C PHE A 6 -20.00 2.91 25.78
N GLN A 7 -19.25 2.18 26.61
CA GLN A 7 -18.42 1.07 26.18
C GLN A 7 -19.25 -0.04 25.52
N LEU A 8 -20.39 -0.41 26.12
CA LEU A 8 -21.31 -1.41 25.57
C LEU A 8 -21.83 -0.98 24.18
N GLN A 9 -22.21 0.30 24.04
CA GLN A 9 -22.67 0.87 22.77
C GLN A 9 -21.56 0.85 21.71
N GLN A 10 -20.30 1.12 22.08
CA GLN A 10 -19.16 1.03 21.16
C GLN A 10 -18.91 -0.42 20.72
N ILE A 11 -18.99 -1.39 21.63
CA ILE A 11 -18.81 -2.82 21.31
C ILE A 11 -19.85 -3.28 20.28
N PHE A 12 -21.15 -3.06 20.54
CA PHE A 12 -22.21 -3.44 19.59
C PHE A 12 -22.08 -2.73 18.23
N ARG A 13 -21.63 -1.47 18.22
CA ARG A 13 -21.38 -0.73 16.98
C ARG A 13 -20.26 -1.36 16.15
N VAL A 14 -19.19 -1.85 16.80
CA VAL A 14 -18.07 -2.52 16.13
C VAL A 14 -18.54 -3.86 15.53
N ASP A 15 -19.27 -4.66 16.29
CA ASP A 15 -19.74 -5.99 15.85
C ASP A 15 -20.62 -5.90 14.59
N ILE A 16 -21.56 -4.95 14.58
CA ILE A 16 -22.41 -4.69 13.41
C ILE A 16 -21.59 -4.25 12.20
N SER A 17 -20.55 -3.43 12.40
CA SER A 17 -19.69 -2.95 11.31
C SER A 17 -18.85 -4.08 10.71
N ILE A 18 -18.38 -5.00 11.53
CA ILE A 18 -17.66 -6.20 11.08
C ILE A 18 -18.60 -7.09 10.26
N ALA A 19 -19.82 -7.34 10.75
CA ALA A 19 -20.81 -8.15 10.05
C ALA A 19 -21.15 -7.59 8.67
N PHE A 20 -21.45 -6.29 8.56
CA PHE A 20 -21.68 -5.64 7.28
C PHE A 20 -20.46 -5.73 6.36
N ASN A 21 -19.24 -5.59 6.88
CA ASN A 21 -18.05 -5.73 6.05
C ASN A 21 -17.86 -7.17 5.53
N ILE A 22 -18.15 -8.19 6.32
CA ILE A 22 -18.09 -9.60 5.90
C ILE A 22 -19.12 -9.85 4.79
N LEU A 23 -20.38 -9.47 5.02
CA LEU A 23 -21.44 -9.59 4.01
C LEU A 23 -21.09 -8.85 2.72
N GLY A 24 -20.46 -7.68 2.83
CA GLY A 24 -19.97 -6.93 1.68
C GLY A 24 -18.89 -7.69 0.90
N ILE A 25 -17.94 -8.34 1.57
CA ILE A 25 -16.90 -9.17 0.93
C ILE A 25 -17.52 -10.36 0.22
N GLU A 26 -18.48 -11.04 0.85
CA GLU A 26 -19.19 -12.18 0.25
C GLU A 26 -19.99 -11.76 -0.98
N SER A 27 -20.74 -10.65 -0.87
CA SER A 27 -21.51 -10.08 -1.98
C SER A 27 -20.59 -9.67 -3.14
N MET A 28 -19.41 -9.11 -2.84
CA MET A 28 -18.41 -8.74 -3.85
C MET A 28 -17.89 -9.99 -4.59
N ARG A 29 -17.64 -11.09 -3.88
CA ARG A 29 -17.24 -12.39 -4.47
C ARG A 29 -18.36 -13.01 -5.32
N ALA A 30 -19.61 -12.82 -4.91
CA ALA A 30 -20.79 -13.27 -5.65
C ALA A 30 -21.17 -12.35 -6.84
N GLY A 31 -20.41 -11.30 -7.13
CA GLY A 31 -20.70 -10.35 -8.21
C GLY A 31 -21.87 -9.40 -7.92
N GLN A 32 -22.41 -9.40 -6.71
CA GLN A 32 -23.52 -8.55 -6.27
C GLN A 32 -23.01 -7.17 -5.83
N TYR A 33 -22.43 -6.43 -6.77
CA TYR A 33 -21.64 -5.23 -6.46
C TYR A 33 -22.42 -4.12 -5.75
N ARG A 34 -23.70 -3.91 -6.08
CA ARG A 34 -24.54 -2.91 -5.40
C ARG A 34 -24.76 -3.26 -3.93
N ILE A 35 -25.03 -4.53 -3.62
CA ILE A 35 -25.21 -5.01 -2.25
C ILE A 35 -23.89 -4.89 -1.49
N ALA A 36 -22.78 -5.30 -2.12
CA ALA A 36 -21.44 -5.17 -1.55
C ALA A 36 -21.12 -3.73 -1.15
N TYR A 37 -21.31 -2.79 -2.08
CA TYR A 37 -21.10 -1.36 -1.84
C TYR A 37 -21.96 -0.83 -0.68
N THR A 38 -23.25 -1.15 -0.66
CA THR A 38 -24.16 -0.73 0.42
C THR A 38 -23.69 -1.26 1.77
N CYS A 39 -23.31 -2.54 1.87
CA CYS A 39 -22.81 -3.13 3.11
C CYS A 39 -21.51 -2.47 3.57
N PHE A 40 -20.55 -2.27 2.66
CA PHE A 40 -19.33 -1.53 2.98
C PHE A 40 -19.61 -0.11 3.44
N LYS A 41 -20.55 0.59 2.81
CA LYS A 41 -20.92 1.95 3.20
C LYS A 41 -21.50 2.00 4.61
N LEU A 42 -22.41 1.08 4.94
CA LEU A 42 -23.00 0.96 6.28
C LEU A 42 -21.94 0.72 7.36
N ALA A 43 -20.94 -0.13 7.09
CA ALA A 43 -19.82 -0.35 8.01
C ALA A 43 -18.85 0.85 8.07
N ALA A 44 -18.57 1.48 6.93
CA ALA A 44 -17.65 2.62 6.83
C ALA A 44 -18.15 3.86 7.57
N ASP A 45 -19.47 4.11 7.51
CA ASP A 45 -20.13 5.22 8.21
C ASP A 45 -20.12 5.04 9.73
N ARG A 46 -20.00 3.79 10.19
CA ARG A 46 -19.77 3.46 11.60
C ARG A 46 -18.33 3.60 12.03
N GLY A 47 -17.41 3.93 11.12
CA GLY A 47 -15.99 4.17 11.42
C GLY A 47 -15.07 2.99 11.16
N TYR A 48 -15.57 1.87 10.63
CA TYR A 48 -14.74 0.68 10.44
C TYR A 48 -13.75 0.85 9.28
N SER A 49 -12.46 0.92 9.59
CA SER A 49 -11.41 1.31 8.64
C SER A 49 -11.26 0.37 7.45
N LYS A 50 -11.43 -0.95 7.63
CA LYS A 50 -11.42 -1.93 6.53
C LYS A 50 -12.58 -1.69 5.56
N ALA A 51 -13.76 -1.36 6.08
CA ALA A 51 -14.90 -1.03 5.23
C ALA A 51 -14.72 0.31 4.52
N GLN A 52 -14.16 1.32 5.19
CA GLN A 52 -13.79 2.59 4.54
C GLN A 52 -12.83 2.33 3.37
N PHE A 53 -11.81 1.50 3.55
CA PHE A 53 -10.93 1.06 2.47
C PHE A 53 -11.70 0.37 1.32
N ASN A 54 -12.62 -0.54 1.63
CA ASN A 54 -13.44 -1.23 0.63
C ASN A 54 -14.39 -0.28 -0.13
N VAL A 55 -14.95 0.74 0.53
CA VAL A 55 -15.71 1.81 -0.14
C VAL A 55 -14.81 2.59 -1.10
N GLY A 56 -13.58 2.90 -0.68
CA GLY A 56 -12.58 3.52 -1.54
C GLY A 56 -12.32 2.71 -2.82
N LEU A 57 -12.18 1.39 -2.70
CA LEU A 57 -12.04 0.48 -3.86
C LEU A 57 -13.28 0.47 -4.76
N CYS A 58 -14.48 0.52 -4.18
CA CYS A 58 -15.73 0.58 -4.95
C CYS A 58 -15.77 1.83 -5.84
N TYR A 59 -15.39 2.99 -5.30
CA TYR A 59 -15.29 4.23 -6.06
C TYR A 59 -14.11 4.23 -7.05
N GLU A 60 -12.96 3.64 -6.72
CA GLU A 60 -11.81 3.56 -7.63
C GLU A 60 -12.14 2.76 -8.91
N HIS A 61 -12.91 1.68 -8.75
CA HIS A 61 -13.21 0.74 -9.82
C HIS A 61 -14.64 0.82 -10.36
N GLY A 62 -15.49 1.70 -9.83
CA GLY A 62 -16.91 1.79 -10.22
C GLY A 62 -17.71 0.52 -9.90
N ARG A 63 -17.40 -0.17 -8.79
CA ARG A 63 -18.08 -1.42 -8.41
C ARG A 63 -19.23 -1.12 -7.46
N GLY A 64 -20.46 -1.27 -7.95
CA GLY A 64 -21.67 -1.05 -7.15
C GLY A 64 -22.06 0.43 -6.98
N THR A 65 -21.23 1.33 -7.50
CA THR A 65 -21.38 2.78 -7.55
C THR A 65 -20.65 3.31 -8.79
N GLU A 66 -20.86 4.57 -9.17
CA GLU A 66 -20.08 5.21 -10.23
C GLU A 66 -18.62 5.41 -9.81
N LYS A 67 -17.71 5.37 -10.79
CA LYS A 67 -16.29 5.59 -10.57
C LYS A 67 -16.05 7.06 -10.18
N ASP A 68 -15.38 7.28 -9.06
CA ASP A 68 -15.11 8.62 -8.51
C ASP A 68 -13.79 8.63 -7.72
N LEU A 69 -12.71 9.14 -8.32
CA LEU A 69 -11.38 9.10 -7.71
C LEU A 69 -11.22 10.08 -6.53
N GLU A 70 -12.08 11.10 -6.42
CA GLU A 70 -12.08 12.03 -5.29
C GLU A 70 -12.71 11.38 -4.06
N LYS A 71 -13.86 10.73 -4.23
CA LYS A 71 -14.45 9.94 -3.15
C LYS A 71 -13.56 8.77 -2.76
N ALA A 72 -12.91 8.09 -3.72
CA ALA A 72 -11.94 7.05 -3.42
C ALA A 72 -10.82 7.57 -2.50
N ALA A 73 -10.20 8.71 -2.87
CA ALA A 73 -9.15 9.33 -2.06
C ALA A 73 -9.64 9.75 -0.66
N PHE A 74 -10.86 10.27 -0.56
CA PHE A 74 -11.48 10.62 0.72
C PHE A 74 -11.64 9.40 1.64
N TYR A 75 -12.15 8.28 1.13
CA TYR A 75 -12.30 7.05 1.92
C TYR A 75 -10.96 6.40 2.28
N TYR A 76 -9.98 6.44 1.38
CA TYR A 76 -8.62 6.01 1.69
C TYR A 76 -7.99 6.87 2.79
N TYR A 77 -8.19 8.19 2.76
CA TYR A 77 -7.72 9.06 3.84
C TYR A 77 -8.35 8.68 5.19
N ARG A 78 -9.67 8.48 5.25
CA ARG A 78 -10.36 8.07 6.49
C ARG A 78 -9.77 6.76 7.06
N ALA A 79 -9.63 5.74 6.21
CA ALA A 79 -9.05 4.47 6.63
C ALA A 79 -7.57 4.60 7.01
N ALA A 80 -6.79 5.42 6.29
CA ALA A 80 -5.39 5.69 6.56
C ALA A 80 -5.16 6.39 7.91
N SER A 81 -6.05 7.33 8.27
CA SER A 81 -6.06 7.99 9.59
C SER A 81 -6.34 7.02 10.74
N SER A 82 -6.98 5.89 10.47
CA SER A 82 -7.16 4.78 11.40
C SER A 82 -6.09 3.67 11.23
N CYS A 83 -4.90 4.04 10.76
CA CYS A 83 -3.73 3.18 10.61
C CYS A 83 -3.91 1.97 9.68
N HIS A 84 -4.83 2.00 8.71
CA HIS A 84 -4.98 0.92 7.74
C HIS A 84 -3.85 0.94 6.69
N PRO A 85 -2.90 -0.02 6.67
CA PRO A 85 -1.66 0.14 5.89
C PRO A 85 -1.87 0.28 4.39
N MET A 86 -2.75 -0.57 3.81
CA MET A 86 -3.05 -0.47 2.37
C MET A 86 -3.76 0.84 2.01
N ALA A 87 -4.53 1.43 2.93
CA ALA A 87 -5.20 2.71 2.68
C ALA A 87 -4.19 3.87 2.75
N GLN A 88 -3.23 3.81 3.69
CA GLN A 88 -2.11 4.75 3.74
C GLN A 88 -1.33 4.73 2.43
N TYR A 89 -0.99 3.55 1.91
CA TYR A 89 -0.34 3.39 0.61
C TYR A 89 -1.17 3.95 -0.55
N ARG A 90 -2.46 3.59 -0.65
CA ARG A 90 -3.33 4.07 -1.73
C ARG A 90 -3.55 5.57 -1.67
N TYR A 91 -3.78 6.13 -0.48
CA TYR A 91 -3.94 7.56 -0.31
C TYR A 91 -2.66 8.31 -0.66
N ALA A 92 -1.49 7.82 -0.23
CA ALA A 92 -0.21 8.39 -0.63
C ALA A 92 -0.03 8.39 -2.16
N ARG A 93 -0.41 7.31 -2.84
CA ARG A 93 -0.41 7.27 -4.31
C ARG A 93 -1.36 8.29 -4.93
N CYS A 94 -2.57 8.47 -4.37
CA CYS A 94 -3.48 9.52 -4.83
C CYS A 94 -2.86 10.92 -4.70
N LEU A 95 -2.13 11.19 -3.61
CA LEU A 95 -1.43 12.46 -3.42
C LEU A 95 -0.32 12.67 -4.46
N LEU A 96 0.39 11.60 -4.85
CA LEU A 96 1.50 11.67 -5.80
C LEU A 96 1.04 11.74 -7.27
N CYS A 97 -0.16 11.27 -7.61
CA CYS A 97 -0.67 11.31 -8.99
C CYS A 97 -1.34 12.65 -9.38
N ARG A 98 -1.69 13.53 -8.42
CA ARG A 98 -2.45 14.78 -8.67
C ARG A 98 -1.55 16.04 -8.79
N SER A 99 -0.42 15.97 -9.49
CA SER A 99 0.57 17.07 -9.70
C SER A 99 -0.04 18.38 -10.27
N PRO A 100 0.63 19.56 -10.34
CA PRO A 100 2.06 19.88 -10.13
C PRO A 100 2.34 21.20 -9.34
N GLU A 101 1.55 21.59 -8.33
CA GLU A 101 1.74 22.90 -7.67
C GLU A 101 1.75 22.80 -6.14
N ASN A 102 2.73 23.47 -5.51
CA ASN A 102 3.06 23.44 -4.07
C ASN A 102 3.38 22.05 -3.52
N GLU A 103 4.54 21.59 -3.97
CA GLU A 103 4.98 20.22 -4.13
C GLU A 103 5.49 19.56 -2.83
N TRP A 104 6.10 20.37 -1.95
CA TRP A 104 6.82 19.83 -0.79
C TRP A 104 5.90 19.22 0.27
N HIS A 105 4.88 19.96 0.72
CA HIS A 105 4.02 19.50 1.83
C HIS A 105 3.21 18.26 1.47
N ARG A 106 2.72 18.17 0.22
CA ARG A 106 1.99 17.00 -0.26
C ARG A 106 2.91 15.80 -0.43
N LEU A 107 4.09 15.99 -1.01
CA LEU A 107 5.11 14.95 -1.12
C LEU A 107 5.51 14.43 0.27
N GLN A 108 5.80 15.33 1.20
CA GLN A 108 6.15 14.99 2.57
C GLN A 108 5.02 14.19 3.24
N LYS A 109 3.76 14.63 3.10
CA LYS A 109 2.59 13.90 3.61
C LYS A 109 2.45 12.51 2.98
N ALA A 110 2.65 12.37 1.67
CA ALA A 110 2.60 11.09 0.99
C ALA A 110 3.71 10.15 1.46
N VAL A 111 4.94 10.65 1.58
CA VAL A 111 6.08 9.91 2.13
C VAL A 111 5.80 9.45 3.55
N THR A 112 5.23 10.31 4.42
CA THR A 112 4.85 9.91 5.78
C THR A 112 3.88 8.73 5.79
N PHE A 113 2.82 8.76 4.98
CA PHE A 113 1.88 7.65 4.90
C PHE A 113 2.53 6.37 4.33
N LEU A 114 3.42 6.51 3.35
CA LEU A 114 4.19 5.37 2.83
C LEU A 114 5.12 4.78 3.90
N GLU A 115 5.81 5.62 4.67
CA GLU A 115 6.70 5.17 5.75
C GLU A 115 5.90 4.45 6.84
N GLN A 116 4.73 4.97 7.23
CA GLN A 116 3.81 4.30 8.15
C GLN A 116 3.37 2.93 7.64
N ALA A 117 2.94 2.85 6.37
CA ALA A 117 2.53 1.59 5.75
C ALA A 117 3.70 0.58 5.68
N ALA A 118 4.91 1.06 5.36
CA ALA A 118 6.11 0.23 5.28
C ALA A 118 6.54 -0.30 6.66
N VAL A 119 6.44 0.52 7.72
CA VAL A 119 6.67 0.13 9.11
C VAL A 119 5.65 -0.92 9.55
N ALA A 120 4.40 -0.81 9.11
CA ALA A 120 3.37 -1.82 9.31
C ALA A 120 3.57 -3.10 8.45
N GLY A 121 4.68 -3.20 7.72
CA GLY A 121 5.05 -4.40 6.96
C GLY A 121 4.45 -4.49 5.55
N LEU A 122 3.81 -3.42 5.05
CA LEU A 122 3.23 -3.44 3.70
C LEU A 122 4.33 -3.48 2.64
N THR A 123 4.41 -4.59 1.90
CA THR A 123 5.48 -4.85 0.92
C THR A 123 5.42 -3.84 -0.24
N GLU A 124 4.23 -3.45 -0.68
CA GLU A 124 4.04 -2.46 -1.75
C GLU A 124 4.57 -1.08 -1.35
N ALA A 125 4.41 -0.68 -0.09
CA ALA A 125 4.95 0.58 0.41
C ALA A 125 6.48 0.52 0.56
N GLN A 126 7.01 -0.61 1.05
CA GLN A 126 8.45 -0.84 1.11
C GLN A 126 9.08 -0.78 -0.30
N ALA A 127 8.53 -1.52 -1.27
CA ALA A 127 9.00 -1.51 -2.65
C ALA A 127 8.96 -0.11 -3.25
N TYR A 128 7.84 0.61 -3.05
CA TYR A 128 7.67 1.98 -3.55
C TYR A 128 8.71 2.92 -2.95
N LEU A 129 8.88 2.94 -1.63
CA LEU A 129 9.88 3.79 -0.97
C LEU A 129 11.31 3.44 -1.38
N GLY A 130 11.58 2.15 -1.58
CA GLY A 130 12.86 1.65 -2.07
C GLY A 130 13.24 2.30 -3.40
N VAL A 131 12.33 2.22 -4.38
CA VAL A 131 12.53 2.85 -5.69
C VAL A 131 12.53 4.38 -5.60
N PHE A 132 11.62 4.95 -4.80
CA PHE A 132 11.50 6.41 -4.63
C PHE A 132 12.81 7.04 -4.14
N TYR A 133 13.43 6.47 -3.10
CA TYR A 133 14.71 6.99 -2.59
C TYR A 133 15.91 6.70 -3.49
N MET A 134 15.80 5.77 -4.43
CA MET A 134 16.84 5.48 -5.42
C MET A 134 16.83 6.45 -6.62
N ARG A 135 15.69 7.08 -6.92
CA ARG A 135 15.47 7.85 -8.17
C ARG A 135 15.33 9.36 -8.00
N GLY A 136 15.32 9.88 -6.78
CA GLY A 136 15.14 11.32 -6.53
C GLY A 136 16.32 12.19 -6.98
N LEU A 137 16.13 13.52 -7.04
CA LEU A 137 17.18 14.50 -7.38
C LEU A 137 18.41 14.41 -6.44
N GLN A 138 18.18 14.02 -5.19
CA GLN A 138 19.22 13.65 -4.23
C GLN A 138 18.90 12.26 -3.69
N PRO A 139 19.38 11.19 -4.35
CA PRO A 139 19.09 9.82 -3.95
C PRO A 139 19.55 9.55 -2.51
N LYS A 140 18.67 8.94 -1.71
CA LYS A 140 18.99 8.47 -0.36
C LYS A 140 19.24 6.96 -0.43
N GLU A 141 20.28 6.57 -1.17
CA GLU A 141 20.50 5.19 -1.60
C GLU A 141 20.54 4.18 -0.45
N LYS A 142 21.23 4.48 0.66
CA LYS A 142 21.24 3.61 1.85
C LYS A 142 19.82 3.35 2.38
N ARG A 143 18.98 4.38 2.35
CA ARG A 143 17.57 4.33 2.79
C ARG A 143 16.72 3.56 1.78
N GLY A 144 16.92 3.80 0.48
CA GLY A 144 16.27 3.06 -0.59
C GLY A 144 16.59 1.56 -0.53
N LEU A 145 17.86 1.21 -0.38
CA LEU A 145 18.34 -0.17 -0.32
C LEU A 145 17.73 -0.90 0.88
N LYS A 146 17.65 -0.22 2.05
CA LYS A 146 16.97 -0.76 3.23
C LYS A 146 15.53 -1.19 2.92
N TYR A 147 14.75 -0.34 2.26
CA TYR A 147 13.36 -0.66 1.93
C TYR A 147 13.24 -1.74 0.84
N LEU A 148 14.12 -1.72 -0.17
CA LEU A 148 14.17 -2.78 -1.19
C LEU A 148 14.50 -4.15 -0.57
N LEU A 149 15.44 -4.20 0.38
CA LEU A 149 15.77 -5.42 1.11
C LEU A 149 14.60 -5.94 1.93
N LEU A 150 13.84 -5.05 2.59
CA LEU A 150 12.63 -5.43 3.33
C LEU A 150 11.57 -6.04 2.39
N ALA A 151 11.27 -5.37 1.27
CA ALA A 151 10.30 -5.88 0.29
C ALA A 151 10.77 -7.21 -0.34
N ALA A 152 12.06 -7.32 -0.68
CA ALA A 152 12.65 -8.53 -1.22
C ALA A 152 12.59 -9.70 -0.23
N LYS A 153 12.78 -9.43 1.07
CA LYS A 153 12.64 -10.43 2.15
C LYS A 153 11.21 -10.94 2.25
N SER A 154 10.21 -10.07 2.01
CA SER A 154 8.79 -10.43 1.94
C SER A 154 8.39 -11.11 0.62
N GLY A 155 9.34 -11.38 -0.28
CA GLY A 155 9.11 -12.13 -1.52
C GLY A 155 8.92 -11.28 -2.77
N ASP A 156 9.01 -9.94 -2.67
CA ASP A 156 8.88 -9.07 -3.87
C ASP A 156 10.07 -9.27 -4.82
N ALA A 157 9.80 -9.95 -5.93
CA ALA A 157 10.81 -10.31 -6.91
C ALA A 157 11.43 -9.07 -7.58
N GLN A 158 10.62 -8.03 -7.83
CA GLN A 158 11.09 -6.80 -8.46
C GLN A 158 12.03 -6.02 -7.56
N SER A 159 11.71 -5.88 -6.27
CA SER A 159 12.63 -5.31 -5.28
C SER A 159 13.90 -6.13 -5.16
N ARG A 160 13.82 -7.47 -5.19
CA ARG A 160 15.01 -8.33 -5.19
C ARG A 160 15.91 -8.10 -6.40
N TYR A 161 15.33 -7.91 -7.59
CA TYR A 161 16.09 -7.48 -8.77
C TYR A 161 16.78 -6.14 -8.53
N HIS A 162 16.08 -5.14 -7.99
CA HIS A 162 16.68 -3.84 -7.68
C HIS A 162 17.77 -3.91 -6.61
N VAL A 163 17.67 -4.81 -5.61
CA VAL A 163 18.78 -5.08 -4.68
C VAL A 163 20.01 -5.58 -5.43
N GLY A 164 19.83 -6.47 -6.41
CA GLY A 164 20.91 -6.91 -7.30
C GLY A 164 21.57 -5.74 -8.03
N VAL A 165 20.77 -4.82 -8.58
CA VAL A 165 21.27 -3.59 -9.22
C VAL A 165 22.05 -2.72 -8.24
N CYS A 166 21.61 -2.60 -7.00
CA CYS A 166 22.33 -1.85 -5.97
C CYS A 166 23.71 -2.44 -5.68
N TYR A 167 23.83 -3.76 -5.53
CA TYR A 167 25.13 -4.41 -5.34
C TYR A 167 26.00 -4.35 -6.60
N GLU A 168 25.41 -4.44 -7.79
CA GLU A 168 26.14 -4.34 -9.05
C GLU A 168 26.78 -2.96 -9.25
N LYS A 169 26.06 -1.90 -8.89
CA LYS A 169 26.47 -0.51 -9.12
C LYS A 169 27.06 0.18 -7.88
N GLY A 170 27.02 -0.47 -6.71
CA GLY A 170 27.43 0.12 -5.44
C GLY A 170 26.49 1.21 -4.90
N LEU A 171 25.18 1.10 -5.17
CA LEU A 171 24.18 2.10 -4.73
C LEU A 171 23.80 1.86 -3.27
N GLY A 172 24.25 2.74 -2.38
CA GLY A 172 24.02 2.62 -0.94
C GLY A 172 24.72 1.43 -0.26
N VAL A 173 25.60 0.72 -0.97
CA VAL A 173 26.39 -0.42 -0.49
C VAL A 173 27.70 -0.51 -1.28
N GLN A 174 28.72 -1.17 -0.74
CA GLN A 174 29.91 -1.47 -1.53
C GLN A 174 29.56 -2.37 -2.71
N GLN A 175 30.13 -2.06 -3.88
CA GLN A 175 29.96 -2.87 -5.07
C GLN A 175 30.38 -4.32 -4.83
N ASN A 176 29.52 -5.27 -5.19
CA ASN A 176 29.78 -6.70 -5.04
C ASN A 176 29.01 -7.49 -6.12
N LEU A 177 29.71 -7.91 -7.17
CA LEU A 177 29.12 -8.64 -8.28
C LEU A 177 28.61 -10.03 -7.88
N ALA A 178 29.26 -10.71 -6.94
CA ALA A 178 28.82 -12.03 -6.49
C ALA A 178 27.45 -11.94 -5.78
N GLU A 179 27.28 -10.95 -4.92
CA GLU A 179 26.00 -10.65 -4.26
C GLU A 179 24.94 -10.20 -5.27
N ALA A 180 25.29 -9.34 -6.23
CA ALA A 180 24.38 -8.94 -7.30
C ALA A 180 23.84 -10.16 -8.06
N MET A 181 24.72 -11.05 -8.51
CA MET A 181 24.36 -12.27 -9.22
C MET A 181 23.51 -13.22 -8.36
N ARG A 182 23.77 -13.30 -7.06
CA ARG A 182 22.94 -14.07 -6.12
C ARG A 182 21.50 -13.53 -6.10
N HIS A 183 21.34 -12.22 -5.98
CA HIS A 183 20.02 -11.57 -5.98
C HIS A 183 19.30 -11.72 -7.32
N TYR A 184 20.01 -11.58 -8.44
CA TYR A 184 19.45 -11.81 -9.78
C TYR A 184 18.96 -13.24 -9.96
N ARG A 185 19.76 -14.26 -9.62
CA ARG A 185 19.32 -15.67 -9.71
C ARG A 185 18.07 -15.94 -8.88
N GLN A 186 18.03 -15.45 -7.65
CA GLN A 186 16.87 -15.62 -6.77
C GLN A 186 15.62 -14.92 -7.32
N SER A 187 15.76 -13.72 -7.89
CA SER A 187 14.65 -12.98 -8.51
C SER A 187 14.17 -13.66 -9.80
N ALA A 188 15.10 -14.12 -10.65
CA ALA A 188 14.82 -14.83 -11.89
C ALA A 188 14.11 -16.17 -11.66
N ALA A 189 14.47 -16.90 -10.59
CA ALA A 189 13.87 -18.18 -10.21
C ALA A 189 12.37 -18.08 -9.93
N VAL A 190 11.88 -16.91 -9.52
CA VAL A 190 10.44 -16.64 -9.30
C VAL A 190 9.81 -15.86 -10.46
N GLY A 191 10.46 -15.84 -11.62
CA GLY A 191 9.88 -15.31 -12.87
C GLY A 191 10.14 -13.83 -13.15
N ASN A 192 11.06 -13.17 -12.43
CA ASN A 192 11.38 -11.77 -12.75
C ASN A 192 12.14 -11.67 -14.09
N ARG A 193 11.50 -11.06 -15.10
CA ARG A 193 12.06 -10.94 -16.45
C ARG A 193 13.34 -10.10 -16.51
N ASN A 194 13.37 -8.95 -15.83
CA ASN A 194 14.56 -8.09 -15.81
C ASN A 194 15.78 -8.83 -15.24
N ALA A 195 15.58 -9.65 -14.21
CA ALA A 195 16.63 -10.47 -13.63
C ALA A 195 17.06 -11.61 -14.56
N GLN A 196 16.13 -12.25 -15.27
CA GLN A 196 16.44 -13.28 -16.27
C GLN A 196 17.27 -12.71 -17.41
N GLU A 197 16.87 -11.56 -17.96
CA GLU A 197 17.60 -10.84 -19.01
C GLU A 197 19.00 -10.45 -18.52
N ARG A 198 19.12 -9.94 -17.28
CA ARG A 198 20.41 -9.52 -16.71
C ARG A 198 21.39 -10.69 -16.50
N LEU A 199 20.90 -11.93 -16.38
CA LEU A 199 21.74 -13.13 -16.24
C LEU A 199 22.19 -13.72 -17.58
N GLN A 200 21.60 -13.29 -18.69
CA GLN A 200 21.91 -13.76 -20.04
C GLN A 200 23.00 -12.92 -20.73
N VAL A 201 23.30 -11.74 -20.18
CA VAL A 201 24.30 -10.77 -20.66
C VAL A 201 25.53 -10.86 -19.77
#